data_AF-U6G911-F1
#
_entry.id   AF-U6G911-F1
#
_cell.length_a   1.000
_cell.length_b   1.000
_cell.length_c   1.000
_cell.angle_alpha   90.00
_cell.angle_beta   90.00
_cell.angle_gamma   90.00
#
_symmetry.space_group_name_H-M   'P 1'
#
loop_
_entity.id
_entity.type
_entity.pdbx_description
1 polymer ?
#
loop_
_entity_poly.entity_id
_entity_poly.type
_entity_poly.pdbx_seq_one_letter_code
_entity_poly.pdbx_strand_id
1 'polypeptide(L)'
;MSTRRLNSGYSGYLGGSSAEDEQLHVRSDTFYGRLGSTARDKAHDVIPTRRVSFSQLSSLRKICVRLSFDEDAYPGGIDIDIFALLFDSSCSFVDCIFYKHPEDAGGSFSLNQKTNSLAIDLEAVPDTCHSIILAAAVYTTGMSITELESGVIEICEGFMGPALFSISLQNLETNTKDAADTAGLVFFGLSEFSGKWRCRSLERFCKAELPSLMKVAKEETQQIEADFALGDLKNLRTLDFVARTNEHPSLILRSTSGKSSGDEKKHFSIDPEKLEKLHSRISSLKNSGESAAGSKLESRLSAVEDEQRRMSRQLTQIEHKLDMLLEGLKG
;
A
#
# COMPACT_ATOMS: atom_id res chain seq x y z
N MET A 1 47.50 34.39 -20.89
CA MET A 1 47.39 33.63 -19.62
C MET A 1 47.69 32.17 -19.90
N SER A 2 48.44 31.58 -18.96
CA SER A 2 49.03 30.24 -18.91
C SER A 2 48.28 29.09 -19.60
N THR A 3 48.99 28.41 -20.50
CA THR A 3 48.85 26.98 -20.77
C THR A 3 49.61 26.19 -19.70
N ARG A 4 48.97 25.22 -19.05
CA ARG A 4 49.64 24.16 -18.29
C ARG A 4 49.04 22.80 -18.65
N ARG A 5 49.79 22.04 -19.46
CA ARG A 5 49.93 20.59 -19.30
C ARG A 5 50.74 20.31 -18.04
N LEU A 6 50.49 19.17 -17.39
CA LEU A 6 51.45 18.20 -16.83
C LEU A 6 50.61 16.93 -16.56
N ASN A 7 50.85 15.80 -17.26
CA ASN A 7 51.72 14.65 -16.85
C ASN A 7 51.16 13.89 -15.64
N SER A 8 51.29 12.57 -15.44
CA SER A 8 51.87 11.38 -16.12
C SER A 8 52.10 10.36 -14.98
N GLY A 9 51.93 9.05 -15.22
CA GLY A 9 52.47 7.98 -14.34
C GLY A 9 51.41 6.95 -13.93
N TYR A 10 51.17 5.83 -14.64
CA TYR A 10 52.02 4.65 -14.86
C TYR A 10 52.17 3.73 -13.63
N SER A 11 51.51 2.56 -13.66
CA SER A 11 51.96 1.21 -13.23
C SER A 11 50.70 0.33 -13.23
N GLY A 12 50.47 -0.67 -14.10
CA GLY A 12 51.38 -1.64 -14.67
C GLY A 12 51.51 -2.82 -13.71
N TYR A 13 50.74 -3.90 -13.92
CA TYR A 13 51.14 -5.32 -13.86
C TYR A 13 49.99 -6.20 -14.42
N LEU A 14 50.28 -6.88 -15.52
CA LEU A 14 49.53 -8.04 -16.04
C LEU A 14 50.16 -9.32 -15.49
N GLY A 15 49.33 -10.32 -15.23
CA GLY A 15 49.58 -11.72 -15.58
C GLY A 15 50.25 -12.64 -14.55
N GLY A 16 49.51 -13.64 -14.08
CA GLY A 16 50.04 -14.80 -13.36
C GLY A 16 48.95 -15.82 -13.05
N SER A 17 48.76 -16.77 -13.96
CA SER A 17 47.84 -17.91 -13.88
C SER A 17 48.22 -18.92 -12.78
N SER A 18 47.22 -19.43 -12.04
CA SER A 18 47.20 -20.82 -11.59
C SER A 18 45.76 -21.29 -11.44
N ALA A 19 45.40 -22.29 -12.26
CA ALA A 19 44.19 -23.07 -12.11
C ALA A 19 44.38 -24.04 -10.96
N GLU A 20 43.55 -23.93 -9.93
CA GLU A 20 43.18 -25.05 -9.07
C GLU A 20 41.66 -25.04 -8.95
N ASP A 21 41.07 -26.13 -9.42
CA ASP A 21 39.68 -26.52 -9.27
C ASP A 21 39.33 -26.62 -7.78
N GLU A 22 38.60 -25.65 -7.25
CA GLU A 22 37.63 -25.91 -6.20
C GLU A 22 36.27 -25.37 -6.65
N GLN A 23 35.36 -26.30 -6.96
CA GLN A 23 33.95 -26.07 -7.16
C GLN A 23 33.32 -25.48 -5.89
N LEU A 24 33.51 -24.19 -5.67
CA LEU A 24 32.70 -23.43 -4.73
C LEU A 24 31.39 -23.11 -5.45
N HIS A 25 30.36 -23.90 -5.10
CA HIS A 25 28.97 -23.57 -5.38
C HIS A 25 28.74 -22.09 -5.04
N VAL A 26 28.61 -21.27 -6.09
CA VAL A 26 28.09 -19.90 -6.01
C VAL A 26 26.63 -20.02 -5.59
N ARG A 27 26.40 -20.14 -4.28
CA ARG A 27 25.08 -20.00 -3.68
C ARG A 27 24.71 -18.54 -3.82
N SER A 28 23.66 -18.31 -4.60
CA SER A 28 23.02 -17.03 -4.82
C SER A 28 22.76 -16.28 -3.51
N ASP A 29 23.49 -15.19 -3.30
CA ASP A 29 23.25 -14.15 -2.29
C ASP A 29 22.05 -13.28 -2.69
N THR A 30 20.92 -13.91 -3.01
CA THR A 30 19.64 -13.22 -3.14
C THR A 30 18.90 -13.32 -1.82
N PHE A 31 18.09 -12.31 -1.51
CA PHE A 31 17.21 -12.24 -0.32
C PHE A 31 16.47 -13.56 0.00
N TYR A 32 16.12 -14.35 -1.02
CA TYR A 32 15.51 -15.67 -0.88
C TYR A 32 16.37 -16.71 -0.11
N GLY A 33 17.69 -16.58 -0.10
CA GLY A 33 18.61 -17.47 0.64
C GLY A 33 18.79 -17.12 2.12
N ARG A 34 18.57 -15.85 2.51
CA ARG A 34 18.78 -15.38 3.90
C ARG A 34 17.64 -15.71 4.86
N LEU A 35 16.45 -16.05 4.36
CA LEU A 35 15.31 -16.40 5.21
C LEU A 35 15.42 -17.81 5.85
N GLY A 36 16.46 -18.60 5.51
CA GLY A 36 16.58 -19.99 5.96
C GLY A 36 17.88 -20.37 6.70
N SER A 37 18.81 -19.46 6.98
CA SER A 37 20.09 -19.82 7.60
C SER A 37 20.41 -19.02 8.85
N THR A 38 20.40 -19.72 9.99
CA THR A 38 20.89 -19.20 11.26
C THR A 38 22.41 -19.09 11.23
N ALA A 39 22.89 -17.84 11.38
CA ALA A 39 24.20 -17.41 11.90
C ALA A 39 25.49 -17.86 11.19
N ARG A 40 26.19 -16.88 10.59
CA ARG A 40 27.51 -16.33 11.01
C ARG A 40 28.21 -15.71 9.79
N ASP A 41 28.46 -14.40 9.80
CA ASP A 41 29.77 -13.85 10.15
C ASP A 41 29.84 -12.33 9.94
N LYS A 42 30.32 -11.67 11.00
CA LYS A 42 30.91 -10.33 11.14
C LYS A 42 30.88 -9.37 9.93
N ALA A 43 29.93 -8.44 9.97
CA ALA A 43 30.13 -7.08 9.47
C ALA A 43 29.31 -6.13 10.35
N HIS A 44 29.95 -5.06 10.83
CA HIS A 44 29.45 -4.00 11.70
C HIS A 44 27.95 -4.04 12.07
N ASP A 45 27.68 -4.39 13.33
CA ASP A 45 26.38 -4.27 13.99
C ASP A 45 25.94 -2.78 14.04
N VAL A 46 25.44 -2.25 12.92
CA VAL A 46 24.39 -1.24 12.97
C VAL A 46 23.13 -2.05 13.23
N ILE A 47 22.86 -2.31 14.51
CA ILE A 47 21.56 -2.85 14.92
C ILE A 47 20.53 -1.86 14.38
N PRO A 48 19.62 -2.26 13.48
CA PRO A 48 18.53 -1.39 13.07
C PRO A 48 17.80 -0.99 14.35
N THR A 49 17.81 0.29 14.69
CA THR A 49 17.09 0.79 15.85
C THR A 49 15.61 0.58 15.58
N ARG A 50 15.12 -0.57 16.04
CA ARG A 50 13.74 -1.00 15.88
C ARG A 50 12.84 0.10 16.44
N ARG A 51 11.88 0.56 15.64
CA ARG A 51 10.97 1.63 16.02
C ARG A 51 10.10 1.18 17.21
N VAL A 52 10.48 1.57 18.43
CA VAL A 52 9.91 1.06 19.70
C VAL A 52 8.41 1.36 19.82
N SER A 53 7.93 2.44 19.19
CA SER A 53 6.52 2.85 19.19
C SER A 53 5.64 2.06 18.20
N PHE A 54 6.22 1.59 17.09
CA PHE A 54 5.46 0.98 16.00
C PHE A 54 5.05 -0.48 16.30
N SER A 55 5.92 -1.22 17.00
CA SER A 55 5.73 -2.66 17.25
C SER A 55 4.56 -3.01 18.19
N GLN A 56 3.84 -2.02 18.74
CA GLN A 56 2.71 -2.25 19.66
C GLN A 56 1.35 -1.89 19.07
N LEU A 57 1.27 -1.06 18.02
CA LEU A 57 0.02 -0.41 17.61
C LEU A 57 -0.52 -0.82 16.24
N SER A 58 0.33 -1.35 15.36
CA SER A 58 -0.05 -1.83 14.04
C SER A 58 0.05 -3.36 13.96
N SER A 59 -0.82 -4.02 13.20
CA SER A 59 -0.73 -5.46 12.93
C SER A 59 0.04 -5.73 11.63
N LEU A 60 -0.03 -4.80 10.68
CA LEU A 60 0.61 -4.93 9.38
C LEU A 60 2.07 -4.43 9.45
N ARG A 61 3.01 -5.37 9.32
CA ARG A 61 4.44 -5.09 9.45
C ARG A 61 5.16 -4.94 8.13
N LYS A 62 4.67 -5.60 7.10
CA LYS A 62 5.33 -5.65 5.80
C LYS A 62 4.30 -5.48 4.72
N ILE A 63 4.69 -4.81 3.65
CA ILE A 63 3.90 -4.71 2.43
C ILE A 63 4.79 -5.01 1.23
N CYS A 64 4.15 -5.42 0.14
CA CYS A 64 4.80 -5.61 -1.14
C CYS A 64 4.03 -4.85 -2.20
N VAL A 65 4.73 -4.03 -2.97
CA VAL A 65 4.21 -3.37 -4.16
C VAL A 65 4.60 -4.24 -5.35
N ARG A 66 3.68 -4.48 -6.27
CA ARG A 66 3.91 -5.26 -7.48
C ARG A 66 3.33 -4.52 -8.67
N LEU A 67 4.10 -4.45 -9.75
CA LEU A 67 3.62 -3.96 -11.03
C LEU A 67 3.65 -5.11 -12.03
N SER A 68 2.48 -5.40 -12.60
CA SER A 68 2.29 -6.46 -13.60
C SER A 68 1.64 -5.90 -14.85
N PHE A 69 2.02 -6.40 -16.01
CA PHE A 69 1.45 -6.07 -17.31
C PHE A 69 1.64 -7.27 -18.26
N ASP A 70 0.97 -7.24 -19.41
CA ASP A 70 1.14 -8.25 -20.45
C ASP A 70 2.46 -8.02 -21.20
N GLU A 71 3.50 -8.79 -20.88
CA GLU A 71 4.80 -8.70 -21.54
C GLU A 71 4.74 -9.13 -23.02
N ASP A 72 3.83 -10.05 -23.39
CA ASP A 72 3.70 -10.56 -24.76
C ASP A 72 3.19 -9.47 -25.73
N ALA A 73 2.47 -8.47 -25.20
CA ALA A 73 2.07 -7.29 -25.97
C ALA A 73 3.25 -6.40 -26.41
N TYR A 74 4.43 -6.59 -25.82
CA TYR A 74 5.61 -5.75 -26.03
C TYR A 74 6.87 -6.57 -26.35
N PRO A 75 6.99 -7.13 -27.56
CA PRO A 75 8.13 -7.96 -27.95
C PRO A 75 9.48 -7.23 -27.96
N GLY A 76 9.46 -5.89 -27.99
CA GLY A 76 10.65 -5.04 -27.86
C GLY A 76 11.12 -4.82 -26.41
N GLY A 77 10.36 -5.32 -25.43
CA GLY A 77 10.51 -5.00 -24.02
C GLY A 77 9.93 -3.63 -23.66
N ILE A 78 9.65 -3.45 -22.38
CA ILE A 78 9.29 -2.16 -21.78
C ILE A 78 10.32 -1.84 -20.70
N ASP A 79 10.78 -0.60 -20.69
CA ASP A 79 11.56 -0.06 -19.60
C ASP A 79 10.62 0.64 -18.61
N ILE A 80 10.45 0.03 -17.44
CA ILE A 80 9.57 0.51 -16.38
C ILE A 80 10.22 0.32 -15.01
N ASP A 81 10.10 1.34 -14.17
CA ASP A 81 10.65 1.36 -12.83
C ASP A 81 9.57 1.65 -11.78
N ILE A 82 9.77 1.08 -10.58
CA ILE A 82 9.07 1.46 -9.36
C ILE A 82 10.02 2.24 -8.46
N PHE A 83 9.48 3.28 -7.83
CA PHE A 83 10.18 4.16 -6.91
C PHE A 83 9.52 4.14 -5.53
N ALA A 84 10.33 4.17 -4.49
CA ALA A 84 9.91 4.69 -3.19
C ALA A 84 10.72 5.94 -2.86
N LEU A 85 10.01 7.04 -2.66
CA LEU A 85 10.57 8.37 -2.35
C LEU A 85 10.34 8.63 -0.86
N LEU A 86 11.42 8.84 -0.13
CA LEU A 86 11.42 8.90 1.33
C LEU A 86 11.56 10.35 1.79
N PHE A 87 10.68 10.76 2.71
CA PHE A 87 10.64 12.12 3.24
C PHE A 87 10.62 12.12 4.77
N ASP A 88 11.24 13.14 5.37
CA ASP A 88 11.19 13.38 6.81
C ASP A 88 9.92 14.13 7.24
N SER A 89 9.76 14.36 8.54
CA SER A 89 8.61 15.09 9.11
C SER A 89 8.54 16.57 8.71
N SER A 90 9.62 17.12 8.13
CA SER A 90 9.66 18.47 7.57
C SER A 90 9.39 18.48 6.05
N CYS A 91 8.93 17.34 5.49
CA CYS A 91 8.74 17.14 4.05
C CYS A 91 10.03 17.33 3.24
N SER A 92 11.20 17.12 3.86
CA SER A 92 12.50 17.13 3.19
C SER A 92 12.81 15.75 2.66
N PHE A 93 13.41 15.70 1.47
CA PHE A 93 13.81 14.45 0.85
C PHE A 93 14.95 13.80 1.65
N VAL A 94 14.79 12.52 1.97
CA VAL A 94 15.76 11.72 2.73
C VAL A 94 16.55 10.84 1.78
N ASP A 95 15.83 10.01 1.02
CA ASP A 95 16.44 8.99 0.14
C ASP A 95 15.42 8.48 -0.90
N CYS A 96 15.88 7.68 -1.86
CA CYS A 96 15.04 7.07 -2.89
C CYS A 96 15.48 5.65 -3.23
N ILE A 97 14.53 4.72 -3.23
CA ILE A 97 14.71 3.34 -3.69
C ILE A 97 14.26 3.24 -5.15
N PHE A 98 15.15 2.74 -6.01
CA PHE A 98 14.95 2.59 -7.46
C PHE A 98 16.02 1.65 -8.05
N TYR A 99 16.04 1.39 -9.36
CA TYR A 99 16.93 0.37 -9.97
C TYR A 99 18.44 0.54 -9.68
N LYS A 100 18.96 1.77 -9.50
CA LYS A 100 20.39 1.96 -9.12
C LYS A 100 20.63 1.86 -7.62
N HIS A 101 19.57 1.95 -6.83
CA HIS A 101 19.61 1.86 -5.38
C HIS A 101 18.45 0.96 -4.90
N PRO A 102 18.54 -0.36 -5.14
CA PRO A 102 17.40 -1.26 -4.94
C PRO A 102 17.14 -1.61 -3.47
N GLU A 103 18.08 -1.34 -2.58
CA GLU A 103 17.98 -1.64 -1.15
C GLU A 103 18.48 -0.44 -0.35
N ASP A 104 17.88 -0.17 0.80
CA ASP A 104 18.41 0.79 1.77
C ASP A 104 19.46 0.12 2.67
N ALA A 105 20.29 0.93 3.31
CA ALA A 105 21.29 0.42 4.26
C ALA A 105 20.67 -0.32 5.48
N GLY A 106 19.42 -0.01 5.82
CA GLY A 106 18.70 -0.62 6.94
C GLY A 106 18.01 -1.95 6.61
N GLY A 107 17.90 -2.32 5.33
CA GLY A 107 17.17 -3.50 4.88
C GLY A 107 15.64 -3.38 5.03
N SER A 108 15.13 -2.16 5.15
CA SER A 108 13.70 -1.85 5.21
C SER A 108 13.04 -1.92 3.84
N PHE A 109 13.81 -1.74 2.77
CA PHE A 109 13.36 -1.71 1.39
C PHE A 109 14.16 -2.69 0.54
N SER A 110 13.48 -3.38 -0.37
CA SER A 110 14.12 -4.28 -1.33
C SER A 110 13.34 -4.32 -2.64
N LEU A 111 13.91 -3.75 -3.69
CA LEU A 111 13.38 -3.75 -5.05
C LEU A 111 13.94 -4.93 -5.85
N ASN A 112 13.05 -5.82 -6.28
CA ASN A 112 13.37 -6.84 -7.27
C ASN A 112 13.05 -6.31 -8.68
N GLN A 113 14.10 -5.92 -9.40
CA GLN A 113 14.01 -5.37 -10.75
C GLN A 113 13.50 -6.38 -11.78
N LYS A 114 13.73 -7.69 -11.56
CA LYS A 114 13.28 -8.71 -12.51
C LYS A 114 11.77 -8.88 -12.53
N THR A 115 11.12 -8.61 -11.40
CA THR A 115 9.68 -8.81 -11.21
C THR A 115 8.95 -7.50 -10.96
N ASN A 116 9.63 -6.36 -11.07
CA ASN A 116 9.12 -5.04 -10.70
C ASN A 116 8.30 -5.07 -9.40
N SER A 117 8.92 -5.59 -8.35
CA SER A 117 8.28 -5.71 -7.04
C SER A 117 9.13 -5.09 -5.95
N LEU A 118 8.54 -4.23 -5.14
CA LEU A 118 9.19 -3.56 -4.03
C LEU A 118 8.65 -4.12 -2.71
N ALA A 119 9.51 -4.67 -1.89
CA ALA A 119 9.19 -5.06 -0.52
C ALA A 119 9.53 -3.93 0.46
N ILE A 120 8.65 -3.72 1.43
CA ILE A 120 8.81 -2.70 2.48
C ILE A 120 8.52 -3.32 3.84
N ASP A 121 9.51 -3.32 4.73
CA ASP A 121 9.39 -3.67 6.14
C ASP A 121 9.15 -2.40 6.97
N LEU A 122 7.89 -2.16 7.29
CA LEU A 122 7.41 -0.98 8.00
C LEU A 122 7.91 -0.91 9.45
N GLU A 123 8.40 -2.02 10.04
CA GLU A 123 9.07 -2.00 11.36
C GLU A 123 10.52 -1.52 11.30
N ALA A 124 11.17 -1.73 10.16
CA ALA A 124 12.59 -1.42 9.97
C ALA A 124 12.83 -0.03 9.38
N VAL A 125 11.78 0.62 8.82
CA VAL A 125 11.87 1.98 8.27
C VAL A 125 12.52 2.92 9.29
N PRO A 126 13.62 3.62 8.94
CA PRO A 126 14.33 4.50 9.86
C PRO A 126 13.44 5.60 10.43
N ASP A 127 13.66 5.99 11.69
CA ASP A 127 12.92 7.09 12.35
C ASP A 127 13.08 8.45 11.64
N THR A 128 14.13 8.61 10.84
CA THR A 128 14.34 9.79 10.00
C THR A 128 13.37 9.85 8.82
N CYS A 129 12.73 8.73 8.45
CA CYS A 129 11.74 8.64 7.40
C CYS A 129 10.33 8.66 8.01
N HIS A 130 9.59 9.72 7.72
CA HIS A 130 8.22 9.90 8.19
C HIS A 130 7.19 9.49 7.13
N SER A 131 7.48 9.77 5.87
CA SER A 131 6.58 9.50 4.75
C SER A 131 7.29 8.75 3.62
N ILE A 132 6.56 7.82 3.00
CA ILE A 132 6.98 7.02 1.86
C ILE A 132 5.98 7.28 0.74
N ILE A 133 6.44 7.85 -0.37
CA ILE A 133 5.62 8.06 -1.56
C ILE A 133 6.06 7.08 -2.64
N LEU A 134 5.09 6.29 -3.12
CA LEU A 134 5.31 5.28 -4.15
C LEU A 134 4.95 5.84 -5.52
N ALA A 135 5.83 5.57 -6.47
CA ALA A 135 5.66 6.00 -7.85
C ALA A 135 6.13 4.94 -8.84
N ALA A 136 5.67 5.04 -10.08
CA ALA A 136 6.11 4.20 -11.19
C ALA A 136 6.32 5.06 -12.43
N ALA A 137 7.23 4.66 -13.31
CA ALA A 137 7.50 5.39 -14.54
C ALA A 137 7.87 4.46 -15.70
N VAL A 138 7.34 4.75 -16.88
CA VAL A 138 7.69 4.12 -18.15
C VAL A 138 8.67 5.01 -18.91
N TYR A 139 9.79 4.44 -19.35
CA TYR A 139 10.82 5.12 -20.13
C TYR A 139 10.76 4.79 -21.63
N THR A 140 9.92 3.84 -22.02
CA THR A 140 9.62 3.55 -23.43
C THR A 140 9.10 4.81 -24.13
N THR A 141 9.79 5.25 -25.18
CA THR A 141 9.52 6.54 -25.82
C THR A 141 8.10 6.61 -26.39
N GLY A 142 7.37 7.68 -26.05
CA GLY A 142 6.02 7.95 -26.56
C GLY A 142 4.92 7.12 -25.89
N MET A 143 5.24 6.36 -24.86
CA MET A 143 4.28 5.52 -24.12
C MET A 143 3.85 6.18 -22.81
N SER A 144 2.55 6.18 -22.55
CA SER A 144 1.96 6.51 -21.25
C SER A 144 1.95 5.28 -20.35
N ILE A 145 2.05 5.46 -19.02
CA ILE A 145 1.91 4.33 -18.08
C ILE A 145 0.50 3.71 -18.12
N THR A 146 -0.51 4.47 -18.52
CA THR A 146 -1.90 3.99 -18.68
C THR A 146 -2.10 3.12 -19.93
N GLU A 147 -1.15 3.13 -20.86
CA GLU A 147 -1.19 2.34 -22.10
C GLU A 147 -0.59 0.94 -21.91
N LEU A 148 -0.15 0.60 -20.70
CA LEU A 148 0.31 -0.75 -20.36
C LEU A 148 -0.86 -1.74 -20.43
N GLU A 149 -0.76 -2.69 -21.34
CA GLU A 149 -1.76 -3.72 -21.57
C GLU A 149 -1.89 -4.61 -20.33
N SER A 150 -3.12 -4.76 -19.83
CA SER A 150 -3.38 -5.44 -18.55
C SER A 150 -2.54 -4.90 -17.37
N GLY A 151 -2.13 -3.63 -17.44
CA GLY A 151 -1.30 -2.98 -16.45
C GLY A 151 -2.01 -2.82 -15.10
N VAL A 152 -1.45 -3.40 -14.05
CA VAL A 152 -1.97 -3.34 -12.68
C VAL A 152 -0.85 -3.07 -11.69
N ILE A 153 -1.09 -2.15 -10.76
CA ILE A 153 -0.26 -1.97 -9.56
C ILE A 153 -1.02 -2.52 -8.36
N GLU A 154 -0.41 -3.47 -7.66
CA GLU A 154 -0.96 -4.04 -6.44
C GLU A 154 -0.10 -3.67 -5.23
N ILE A 155 -0.76 -3.37 -4.11
CA ILE A 155 -0.13 -3.24 -2.81
C ILE A 155 -0.66 -4.40 -1.98
N CYS A 156 0.18 -5.36 -1.67
CA CYS A 156 -0.16 -6.57 -0.95
C CYS A 156 0.25 -6.50 0.52
N GLU A 157 -0.49 -7.20 1.37
CA GLU A 157 -0.08 -7.48 2.73
C GLU A 157 1.08 -8.50 2.74
N GLY A 158 2.15 -8.18 3.47
CA GLY A 158 3.35 -9.00 3.50
C GLY A 158 3.96 -9.21 2.11
N PHE A 159 4.70 -10.30 1.96
CA PHE A 159 5.34 -10.64 0.69
C PHE A 159 4.44 -11.45 -0.25
N MET A 160 3.51 -12.23 0.29
CA MET A 160 2.65 -13.16 -0.46
C MET A 160 1.18 -13.10 -0.02
N GLY A 161 0.79 -12.09 0.76
CA GLY A 161 -0.58 -11.94 1.22
C GLY A 161 -1.49 -11.31 0.15
N PRO A 162 -2.77 -11.08 0.52
CA PRO A 162 -3.77 -10.54 -0.39
C PRO A 162 -3.46 -9.09 -0.78
N ALA A 163 -4.01 -8.67 -1.93
CA ALA A 163 -3.98 -7.27 -2.34
C ALA A 163 -4.82 -6.42 -1.38
N LEU A 164 -4.20 -5.39 -0.80
CA LEU A 164 -4.80 -4.31 -0.03
C LEU A 164 -5.40 -3.26 -0.97
N PHE A 165 -4.66 -2.95 -2.03
CA PHE A 165 -5.06 -2.04 -3.09
C PHE A 165 -4.69 -2.67 -4.44
N SER A 166 -5.54 -2.42 -5.43
CA SER A 166 -5.31 -2.79 -6.82
C SER A 166 -5.70 -1.60 -7.68
N ILE A 167 -4.75 -1.13 -8.47
CA ILE A 167 -4.88 0.05 -9.34
C ILE A 167 -4.73 -0.45 -10.77
N SER A 168 -5.85 -0.52 -11.49
CA SER A 168 -5.84 -0.79 -12.93
C SER A 168 -5.39 0.46 -13.67
N LEU A 169 -4.24 0.37 -14.36
CA LEU A 169 -3.61 1.51 -15.01
C LEU A 169 -4.45 2.04 -16.19
N GLN A 170 -5.19 1.17 -16.86
CA GLN A 170 -6.08 1.53 -17.96
C GLN A 170 -7.34 2.28 -17.52
N ASN A 171 -7.70 2.17 -16.23
CA ASN A 171 -8.90 2.83 -15.68
C ASN A 171 -8.60 4.24 -15.15
N LEU A 172 -7.33 4.66 -15.14
CA LEU A 172 -6.94 5.96 -14.60
C LEU A 172 -7.30 7.08 -15.58
N GLU A 173 -7.98 8.11 -15.08
CA GLU A 173 -8.36 9.27 -15.89
C GLU A 173 -7.17 10.22 -16.09
N THR A 174 -6.63 10.26 -17.31
CA THR A 174 -5.57 11.22 -17.67
C THR A 174 -6.20 12.57 -18.01
N ASN A 175 -5.96 13.57 -17.15
CA ASN A 175 -6.42 14.95 -17.39
C ASN A 175 -5.48 15.77 -18.31
N THR A 176 -4.38 15.16 -18.78
CA THR A 176 -3.36 15.80 -19.61
C THR A 176 -3.45 15.35 -21.06
N LYS A 177 -3.11 16.25 -21.99
CA LYS A 177 -3.14 15.98 -23.45
C LYS A 177 -1.82 15.43 -23.99
N ASP A 178 -0.75 15.45 -23.20
CA ASP A 178 0.58 15.04 -23.61
C ASP A 178 0.93 13.71 -22.93
N ALA A 179 1.18 12.67 -23.75
CA ALA A 179 1.57 11.34 -23.27
C ALA A 179 2.89 11.37 -22.48
N ALA A 180 3.77 12.33 -22.76
CA ALA A 180 5.01 12.48 -21.99
C ALA A 180 4.74 12.88 -20.53
N ASP A 181 3.64 13.59 -20.26
CA ASP A 181 3.23 14.01 -18.92
C ASP A 181 2.43 12.93 -18.17
N THR A 182 2.19 11.78 -18.81
CA THR A 182 1.52 10.61 -18.20
C THR A 182 2.42 9.36 -18.16
N ALA A 183 3.69 9.50 -18.55
CA ALA A 183 4.66 8.41 -18.47
C ALA A 183 5.09 8.09 -17.02
N GLY A 184 4.93 9.03 -16.08
CA GLY A 184 5.15 8.84 -14.64
C GLY A 184 3.85 8.95 -13.84
N LEU A 185 3.74 8.16 -12.77
CA LEU A 185 2.59 8.11 -11.88
C LEU A 185 3.04 8.02 -10.41
N VAL A 186 2.63 8.99 -9.60
CA VAL A 186 2.67 8.89 -8.13
C VAL A 186 1.32 8.34 -7.67
N PHE A 187 1.29 7.10 -7.19
CA PHE A 187 0.04 6.36 -6.99
C PHE A 187 -0.35 6.18 -5.53
N PHE A 188 0.60 6.17 -4.60
CA PHE A 188 0.29 5.85 -3.20
C PHE A 188 1.21 6.55 -2.21
N GLY A 189 0.63 7.05 -1.13
CA GLY A 189 1.35 7.68 -0.04
C GLY A 189 1.15 6.93 1.27
N LEU A 190 2.23 6.76 2.01
CA LEU A 190 2.26 6.29 3.39
C LEU A 190 2.88 7.38 4.25
N SER A 191 2.25 7.74 5.37
CA SER A 191 2.88 8.60 6.38
C SER A 191 2.58 8.05 7.77
N GLU A 192 3.59 8.07 8.63
CA GLU A 192 3.43 7.59 10.00
C GLU A 192 2.82 8.67 10.87
N PHE A 193 1.81 8.32 11.66
CA PHE A 193 1.19 9.24 12.59
C PHE A 193 0.83 8.52 13.88
N SER A 194 1.39 8.97 15.01
CA SER A 194 1.12 8.44 16.34
C SER A 194 1.35 6.92 16.47
N GLY A 195 2.44 6.42 15.88
CA GLY A 195 2.88 5.03 15.91
C GLY A 195 2.18 4.13 14.89
N LYS A 196 1.45 4.69 13.92
CA LYS A 196 0.71 3.94 12.90
C LYS A 196 0.94 4.48 11.50
N TRP A 197 1.13 3.61 10.52
CA TRP A 197 1.14 4.00 9.12
C TRP A 197 -0.29 4.28 8.63
N ARG A 198 -0.47 5.48 8.10
CA ARG A 198 -1.68 5.89 7.40
C ARG A 198 -1.38 5.98 5.92
N CYS A 199 -2.38 5.68 5.10
CA CYS A 199 -2.25 5.58 3.67
C CYS A 199 -3.29 6.40 2.91
N ARG A 200 -2.91 6.79 1.68
CA ARG A 200 -3.75 7.51 0.72
C ARG A 200 -3.42 7.09 -0.71
N SER A 201 -4.44 6.93 -1.55
CA SER A 201 -4.27 6.85 -3.02
C SER A 201 -4.08 8.26 -3.57
N LEU A 202 -3.08 8.45 -4.45
CA LEU A 202 -2.67 9.77 -4.93
C LEU A 202 -3.00 9.96 -6.43
N GLU A 203 -2.83 8.93 -7.25
CA GLU A 203 -3.15 8.89 -8.69
C GLU A 203 -2.76 10.19 -9.45
N ARG A 204 -1.52 10.66 -9.26
CA ARG A 204 -0.99 11.89 -9.88
C ARG A 204 -0.04 11.58 -11.03
N PHE A 205 -0.40 12.03 -12.23
CA PHE A 205 0.45 11.93 -13.41
C PHE A 205 1.52 13.01 -13.46
N CYS A 206 2.69 12.64 -13.98
CA CYS A 206 3.77 13.56 -14.32
C CYS A 206 4.72 12.92 -15.35
N LYS A 207 5.80 13.63 -15.67
CA LYS A 207 6.87 13.07 -16.52
C LYS A 207 7.60 11.94 -15.81
N ALA A 208 8.07 10.97 -16.58
CA ALA A 208 8.81 9.80 -16.09
C ALA A 208 10.15 10.13 -15.40
N GLU A 209 10.68 11.34 -15.58
CA GLU A 209 11.96 11.73 -14.98
C GLU A 209 11.86 11.85 -13.45
N LEU A 210 12.89 11.35 -12.76
CA LEU A 210 12.96 11.38 -11.29
C LEU A 210 12.71 12.78 -10.68
N PRO A 211 13.24 13.90 -11.21
CA PRO A 211 12.93 15.23 -10.69
C PRO A 211 11.44 15.58 -10.72
N SER A 212 10.72 15.14 -11.75
CA SER A 212 9.28 15.38 -11.88
C SER A 212 8.50 14.55 -10.86
N LEU A 213 8.84 13.27 -10.71
CA LEU A 213 8.27 12.39 -9.67
C LEU A 213 8.52 12.94 -8.27
N MET A 214 9.76 13.37 -7.97
CA MET A 214 10.14 13.95 -6.69
C MET A 214 9.36 15.23 -6.37
N LYS A 215 9.12 16.08 -7.38
CA LYS A 215 8.35 17.31 -7.19
C LYS A 215 6.91 16.99 -6.78
N VAL A 216 6.23 16.12 -7.52
CA VAL A 216 4.84 15.74 -7.22
C VAL A 216 4.77 15.01 -5.88
N ALA A 217 5.69 14.10 -5.60
CA ALA A 217 5.75 13.39 -4.33
C ALA A 217 5.94 14.33 -3.13
N LYS A 218 6.75 15.38 -3.29
CA LYS A 218 6.92 16.40 -2.25
C LYS A 218 5.64 17.20 -2.01
N GLU A 219 4.94 17.60 -3.07
CA GLU A 219 3.65 18.31 -2.96
C GLU A 219 2.61 17.45 -2.23
N GLU A 220 2.52 16.16 -2.56
CA GLU A 220 1.60 15.23 -1.89
C GLU A 220 2.00 14.97 -0.44
N THR A 221 3.29 14.87 -0.14
CA THR A 221 3.78 14.76 1.26
C THR A 221 3.36 15.98 2.07
N GLN A 222 3.56 17.19 1.53
CA GLN A 222 3.14 18.43 2.19
C GLN A 222 1.63 18.48 2.43
N GLN A 223 0.83 17.97 1.48
CA GLN A 223 -0.62 17.90 1.64
C GLN A 223 -1.02 16.91 2.74
N ILE A 224 -0.39 15.73 2.80
CA ILE A 224 -0.63 14.75 3.87
C ILE A 224 -0.32 15.34 5.24
N GLU A 225 0.82 16.02 5.38
CA GLU A 225 1.21 16.67 6.63
C GLU A 225 0.28 17.84 7.02
N ALA A 226 -0.18 18.62 6.04
CA ALA A 226 -1.18 19.65 6.29
C ALA A 226 -2.51 19.05 6.80
N ASP A 227 -2.93 17.91 6.24
CA ASP A 227 -4.15 17.22 6.66
C ASP A 227 -4.01 16.65 8.08
N PHE A 228 -2.82 16.18 8.47
CA PHE A 228 -2.53 15.82 9.86
C PHE A 228 -2.61 17.01 10.81
N ALA A 229 -1.99 18.13 10.44
CA ALA A 229 -2.01 19.34 11.26
C ALA A 229 -3.43 19.91 11.47
N LEU A 230 -4.31 19.74 10.48
CA LEU A 230 -5.72 20.13 10.54
C LEU A 230 -6.61 19.08 11.21
N GLY A 231 -6.09 17.88 11.50
CA GLY A 231 -6.86 16.75 11.98
C GLY A 231 -7.87 16.19 10.96
N ASP A 232 -7.72 16.51 9.68
CA ASP A 232 -8.61 16.03 8.61
C ASP A 232 -8.19 14.63 8.13
N LEU A 233 -8.50 13.65 8.97
CA LEU A 233 -8.14 12.25 8.74
C LEU A 233 -9.10 11.53 7.78
N LYS A 234 -10.10 12.21 7.22
CA LYS A 234 -11.13 11.58 6.37
C LYS A 234 -10.54 10.88 5.15
N ASN A 235 -9.45 11.44 4.63
CA ASN A 235 -8.74 10.94 3.45
C ASN A 235 -7.49 10.12 3.81
N LEU A 236 -7.27 9.81 5.10
CA LEU A 236 -6.09 9.10 5.61
C LEU A 236 -6.54 7.89 6.42
N ARG A 237 -6.61 6.73 5.74
CA ARG A 237 -6.98 5.46 6.39
C ARG A 237 -5.77 4.88 7.08
N THR A 238 -5.98 4.23 8.23
CA THR A 238 -4.90 3.43 8.84
C THR A 238 -4.69 2.18 7.97
N LEU A 239 -3.44 1.81 7.71
CA LEU A 239 -3.14 0.68 6.85
C LEU A 239 -3.68 -0.65 7.42
N ASP A 240 -3.68 -0.82 8.75
CA ASP A 240 -4.31 -1.95 9.45
C ASP A 240 -5.82 -2.05 9.27
N PHE A 241 -6.49 -0.90 9.09
CA PHE A 241 -7.92 -0.89 8.81
C PHE A 241 -8.18 -1.48 7.43
N VAL A 242 -7.36 -1.11 6.44
CA VAL A 242 -7.50 -1.59 5.06
C VAL A 242 -7.23 -3.10 4.97
N ALA A 243 -6.20 -3.60 5.66
CA ALA A 243 -5.91 -5.03 5.72
C ALA A 243 -7.10 -5.84 6.26
N ARG A 244 -7.65 -5.43 7.42
CA ARG A 244 -8.79 -6.12 8.04
C ARG A 244 -10.07 -6.07 7.21
N THR A 245 -10.30 -4.99 6.47
CA THR A 245 -11.48 -4.92 5.58
C THR A 245 -11.38 -5.87 4.39
N ASN A 246 -10.16 -6.20 3.93
CA ASN A 246 -9.95 -7.08 2.78
C ASN A 246 -9.87 -8.57 3.15
N GLU A 247 -9.56 -8.94 4.40
CA GLU A 247 -9.65 -10.33 4.89
C GLU A 247 -11.10 -10.86 4.93
N HIS A 248 -12.09 -9.96 4.88
CA HIS A 248 -13.50 -10.31 5.00
C HIS A 248 -14.42 -9.66 3.95
N PRO A 249 -14.24 -9.92 2.64
CA PRO A 249 -15.20 -9.48 1.63
C PRO A 249 -16.57 -10.15 1.84
N SER A 250 -16.58 -11.34 2.45
CA SER A 250 -17.76 -12.20 2.63
C SER A 250 -18.52 -12.02 3.96
N LEU A 251 -18.04 -11.21 4.91
CA LEU A 251 -18.81 -10.88 6.12
C LEU A 251 -19.72 -9.65 5.96
N ILE A 252 -19.69 -8.99 4.80
CA ILE A 252 -20.69 -7.95 4.47
C ILE A 252 -21.96 -8.57 3.84
N LEU A 253 -22.00 -9.88 3.56
CA LEU A 253 -23.16 -10.54 2.96
C LEU A 253 -23.74 -11.77 3.69
N ARG A 254 -23.26 -12.18 4.87
CA ARG A 254 -23.96 -13.20 5.69
C ARG A 254 -23.77 -12.98 7.19
N SER A 255 -24.89 -13.09 7.91
CA SER A 255 -25.13 -12.79 9.34
C SER A 255 -25.21 -11.28 9.63
N THR A 256 -26.38 -10.71 9.91
CA THR A 256 -27.15 -11.01 11.13
C THR A 256 -28.66 -11.18 10.87
N SER A 257 -29.16 -12.40 11.03
CA SER A 257 -30.46 -12.59 11.65
C SER A 257 -30.37 -12.16 13.12
N GLY A 258 -31.36 -11.41 13.58
CA GLY A 258 -31.54 -11.07 14.99
C GLY A 258 -31.25 -9.61 15.36
N LYS A 259 -32.17 -8.69 15.02
CA LYS A 259 -32.36 -7.47 15.81
C LYS A 259 -33.19 -7.85 17.04
N SER A 260 -32.70 -7.51 18.23
CA SER A 260 -33.53 -7.25 19.41
C SER A 260 -32.94 -6.03 20.12
N SER A 261 -33.64 -4.91 19.99
CA SER A 261 -33.47 -3.74 20.85
C SER A 261 -34.71 -3.63 21.72
N GLY A 262 -34.53 -3.45 23.03
CA GLY A 262 -35.56 -2.93 23.91
C GLY A 262 -35.52 -3.52 25.32
N ASP A 263 -35.07 -2.71 26.27
CA ASP A 263 -35.09 -2.93 27.71
C ASP A 263 -36.40 -3.53 28.24
N GLU A 264 -36.29 -4.56 29.07
CA GLU A 264 -36.76 -4.59 30.47
C GLU A 264 -36.81 -6.05 30.98
N LYS A 265 -36.47 -6.24 32.26
CA LYS A 265 -36.49 -7.52 32.98
C LYS A 265 -37.79 -8.30 32.75
N LYS A 266 -37.70 -9.55 32.25
CA LYS A 266 -38.44 -10.76 32.70
C LYS A 266 -38.11 -11.97 31.80
N HIS A 267 -37.96 -13.15 32.42
CA HIS A 267 -37.91 -14.46 31.78
C HIS A 267 -39.04 -14.65 30.77
N PHE A 268 -38.82 -15.35 29.63
CA PHE A 268 -39.50 -16.60 29.25
C PHE A 268 -39.16 -17.11 27.85
N SER A 269 -39.28 -18.44 27.73
CA SER A 269 -39.07 -19.37 26.61
C SER A 269 -39.72 -18.98 25.27
N ILE A 270 -39.09 -19.36 24.16
CA ILE A 270 -39.60 -19.20 22.78
C ILE A 270 -40.35 -20.47 22.35
N ASP A 271 -41.53 -20.27 21.77
CA ASP A 271 -42.50 -21.29 21.39
C ASP A 271 -42.33 -21.68 19.90
N PRO A 272 -42.00 -22.95 19.57
CA PRO A 272 -41.58 -23.38 18.22
C PRO A 272 -42.66 -23.29 17.14
N GLU A 273 -43.95 -23.27 17.49
CA GLU A 273 -45.05 -23.18 16.50
C GLU A 273 -45.10 -21.83 15.77
N LYS A 274 -44.58 -20.76 16.38
CA LYS A 274 -44.49 -19.44 15.73
C LYS A 274 -43.41 -19.39 14.65
N LEU A 275 -42.40 -20.27 14.74
CA LEU A 275 -41.30 -20.35 13.79
C LEU A 275 -41.75 -21.05 12.49
N GLU A 276 -42.55 -22.11 12.60
CA GLU A 276 -43.11 -22.81 11.43
C GLU A 276 -44.11 -21.94 10.64
N LYS A 277 -44.92 -21.12 11.33
CA LYS A 277 -45.79 -20.12 10.68
C LYS A 277 -45.02 -19.03 9.93
N LEU A 278 -43.78 -18.75 10.33
CA LEU A 278 -42.92 -17.80 9.63
C LEU A 278 -42.30 -18.43 8.38
N HIS A 279 -41.89 -19.71 8.48
CA HIS A 279 -41.38 -20.47 7.34
C HIS A 279 -42.43 -20.69 6.26
N SER A 280 -43.69 -20.96 6.61
CA SER A 280 -44.77 -21.09 5.62
C SER A 280 -45.08 -19.76 4.91
N ARG A 281 -44.97 -18.63 5.61
CA ARG A 281 -45.12 -17.29 5.02
C ARG A 281 -43.98 -16.92 4.07
N ILE A 282 -42.75 -17.27 4.40
CA ILE A 282 -41.58 -17.02 3.54
C ILE A 282 -41.65 -17.87 2.27
N SER A 283 -42.13 -19.12 2.37
CA SER A 283 -42.34 -19.99 1.21
C SER A 283 -43.45 -19.48 0.29
N SER A 284 -44.52 -18.87 0.84
CA SER A 284 -45.56 -18.24 0.01
C SER A 284 -45.09 -16.98 -0.72
N LEU A 285 -44.11 -16.24 -0.17
CA LEU A 285 -43.54 -15.03 -0.77
C LEU A 285 -42.57 -15.32 -1.92
N LYS A 286 -42.01 -16.53 -1.99
CA LYS A 286 -41.08 -16.93 -3.06
C LYS A 286 -41.79 -17.35 -4.36
N ASN A 287 -43.08 -17.69 -4.29
CA ASN A 287 -43.86 -18.19 -5.42
C ASN A 287 -44.79 -17.15 -6.07
N SER A 288 -44.91 -15.93 -5.52
CA SER A 288 -45.70 -14.87 -6.13
C SER A 288 -44.79 -13.93 -6.93
N GLY A 289 -44.46 -14.33 -8.16
CA GLY A 289 -43.97 -13.42 -9.18
C GLY A 289 -45.14 -12.62 -9.77
N GLU A 290 -44.98 -11.30 -9.83
CA GLU A 290 -45.32 -10.40 -10.94
C GLU A 290 -45.73 -8.96 -10.49
N SER A 291 -45.00 -8.00 -11.04
CA SER A 291 -45.45 -6.71 -11.60
C SER A 291 -45.84 -5.50 -10.71
N ALA A 292 -45.78 -5.53 -9.37
CA ALA A 292 -46.06 -4.30 -8.58
C ALA A 292 -45.17 -4.05 -7.34
N ALA A 293 -44.07 -4.79 -7.18
CA ALA A 293 -43.28 -4.79 -5.94
C ALA A 293 -41.97 -3.97 -5.98
N GLY A 294 -41.60 -3.39 -7.14
CA GLY A 294 -40.32 -2.70 -7.32
C GLY A 294 -40.15 -1.43 -6.47
N SER A 295 -41.12 -0.53 -6.49
CA SER A 295 -41.01 0.79 -5.81
C SER A 295 -40.99 0.69 -4.28
N LYS A 296 -41.63 -0.35 -3.71
CA LYS A 296 -41.65 -0.60 -2.26
C LYS A 296 -40.37 -1.29 -1.77
N LEU A 297 -39.63 -1.95 -2.65
CA LEU A 297 -38.32 -2.51 -2.34
C LEU A 297 -37.23 -1.43 -2.39
N GLU A 298 -37.29 -0.57 -3.42
CA GLU A 298 -36.34 0.55 -3.60
C GLU A 298 -36.43 1.59 -2.48
N SER A 299 -37.64 1.98 -2.07
CA SER A 299 -37.82 2.89 -0.92
C SER A 299 -37.30 2.30 0.40
N ARG A 300 -37.35 0.97 0.56
CA ARG A 300 -36.81 0.29 1.74
C ARG A 300 -35.29 0.15 1.67
N LEU A 301 -34.72 -0.01 0.48
CA LEU A 301 -33.27 0.00 0.27
C LEU A 301 -32.67 1.39 0.53
N SER A 302 -33.30 2.44 0.01
CA SER A 302 -32.88 3.83 0.26
C SER A 302 -32.93 4.19 1.76
N ALA A 303 -33.97 3.78 2.48
CA ALA A 303 -34.03 4.00 3.93
C ALA A 303 -32.93 3.26 4.70
N VAL A 304 -32.53 2.07 4.23
CA VAL A 304 -31.42 1.29 4.82
C VAL A 304 -30.07 1.94 4.52
N GLU A 305 -29.88 2.47 3.31
CA GLU A 305 -28.66 3.22 2.94
C GLU A 305 -28.50 4.50 3.77
N ASP A 306 -29.60 5.21 4.04
CA ASP A 306 -29.59 6.39 4.90
C ASP A 306 -29.30 6.04 6.36
N GLU A 307 -29.84 4.93 6.87
CA GLU A 307 -29.55 4.41 8.21
C GLU A 307 -28.08 3.95 8.31
N GLN A 308 -27.54 3.33 7.27
CA GLN A 308 -26.13 2.96 7.16
C GLN A 308 -25.23 4.20 7.18
N ARG A 309 -25.54 5.22 6.39
CA ARG A 309 -24.78 6.50 6.40
C ARG A 309 -24.83 7.17 7.76
N ARG A 310 -25.96 7.10 8.46
CA ARG A 310 -26.11 7.62 9.82
C ARG A 310 -25.25 6.84 10.82
N MET A 311 -25.25 5.51 10.76
CA MET A 311 -24.42 4.68 11.63
C MET A 311 -22.92 4.87 11.37
N SER A 312 -22.50 4.99 10.11
CA SER A 312 -21.11 5.28 9.76
C SER A 312 -20.64 6.61 10.37
N ARG A 313 -21.48 7.66 10.30
CA ARG A 313 -21.16 8.96 10.95
C ARG A 313 -21.07 8.84 12.46
N GLN A 314 -21.92 8.03 13.08
CA GLN A 314 -21.88 7.80 14.53
C GLN A 314 -20.64 7.00 14.95
N LEU A 315 -20.21 6.02 14.16
CA LEU A 315 -18.98 5.27 14.39
C LEU A 315 -17.76 6.19 14.31
N THR A 316 -17.65 7.02 13.27
CA THR A 316 -16.57 8.01 13.16
C THR A 316 -16.54 8.97 14.35
N GLN A 317 -17.71 9.37 14.86
CA GLN A 317 -17.81 10.24 16.03
C GLN A 317 -17.43 9.53 17.33
N ILE A 318 -17.70 8.23 17.46
CA ILE A 318 -17.29 7.42 18.60
C ILE A 318 -15.78 7.17 18.58
N GLU A 319 -15.22 6.87 17.41
CA GLU A 319 -13.77 6.69 17.22
C GLU A 319 -13.00 7.98 17.54
N HIS A 320 -13.47 9.13 17.06
CA HIS A 320 -12.86 10.42 17.41
C HIS A 320 -12.89 10.70 18.92
N LYS A 321 -13.99 10.33 19.62
CA LYS A 321 -14.07 10.46 21.07
C LYS A 321 -13.15 9.48 21.80
N LEU A 322 -12.99 8.27 21.30
CA LEU A 322 -12.06 7.29 21.86
C LEU A 322 -10.60 7.75 21.70
N ASP A 323 -10.25 8.32 20.55
CA ASP A 323 -8.92 8.89 20.32
C ASP A 323 -8.62 10.05 21.27
N MET A 324 -9.57 10.99 21.46
CA MET A 324 -9.38 12.09 22.43
C MET A 324 -9.30 11.60 23.88
N LEU A 325 -10.05 10.57 24.26
CA LEU A 325 -9.97 9.99 25.61
C LEU A 325 -8.66 9.24 25.84
N LEU A 326 -8.12 8.58 24.81
CA LEU A 326 -6.82 7.91 24.87
C LEU A 326 -5.66 8.91 24.93
N GLU A 327 -5.80 10.08 24.32
CA GLU A 327 -4.85 11.19 24.46
C GLU A 327 -4.89 11.80 25.87
N GLY A 328 -6.09 12.00 26.43
CA GLY A 328 -6.26 12.52 27.80
C GLY A 328 -5.78 11.59 28.92
N LEU A 329 -5.59 10.29 28.64
CA LEU A 329 -5.05 9.31 29.58
C LEU A 329 -3.52 9.18 29.50
N LYS A 330 -2.86 9.82 28.53
CA LYS A 330 -1.41 9.80 28.33
C LYS A 330 -0.70 11.08 28.80
N GLY A 331 -1.44 12.06 29.31
CA GLY A 331 -0.92 13.23 30.04
C GLY A 331 -1.16 13.10 31.54
#